data_AF-A0A6I9QT73-F1
#
_entry.id   AF-A0A6I9QT73-F1
#
_cell.length_a   1.000
_cell.length_b   1.000
_cell.length_c   1.000
_cell.angle_alpha   90.00
_cell.angle_beta   90.00
_cell.angle_gamma   90.00
#
_symmetry.space_group_name_H-M   'P 1'
#
loop_
_entity.id
_entity.type
_entity.pdbx_description
1 polymer ?
#
loop_
_entity_poly.entity_id
_entity_poly.type
_entity_poly.pdbx_seq_one_letter_code
_entity_poly.pdbx_strand_id
1 'polypeptide(L)'
;MRRQTGEERSNSGSEEELSSLPSGEKGGERDRDFSSSSSSFSIKREFRMDGERGRGGDLAVGEGGWWSDEMSGQECRQMETELVRRHHRHEPRENQCSSTLVKHIKAPVHLVWSLVRSFDQPQKYKPFVSRCVVQGDLEIGSVREVNVKSGLPATTSTERLELLDDNEHILGMKIVGGDHRLRNYSSVITVHPEIIDGRPGTLVIESFLVDVPDGNTKDETCYFVEALIKCNLKSLADVSERLAAQNDTQAID
;
A
#
# COMPACT_ATOMS: atom_id res chain seq x y z
N MET A 1 56.48 59.41 24.82
CA MET A 1 57.94 59.27 25.06
C MET A 1 58.14 59.02 26.54
N ARG A 2 59.09 58.15 26.97
CA ARG A 2 59.09 57.38 28.25
C ARG A 2 58.06 56.20 28.16
N ARG A 3 58.35 54.89 28.31
CA ARG A 3 59.43 54.07 28.95
C ARG A 3 59.48 54.25 30.49
N GLN A 4 59.59 53.23 31.35
CA GLN A 4 60.01 51.82 31.17
C GLN A 4 59.63 50.95 32.42
N THR A 5 59.60 49.60 32.28
CA THR A 5 59.91 48.50 33.28
C THR A 5 59.63 48.76 34.79
N GLY A 6 58.81 47.97 35.51
CA GLY A 6 58.98 46.53 35.83
C GLY A 6 58.02 46.06 36.96
N GLU A 7 58.15 44.92 37.66
CA GLU A 7 59.10 43.77 37.58
C GLU A 7 58.53 42.52 38.35
N GLU A 8 59.35 41.57 38.81
CA GLU A 8 59.02 40.22 39.37
C GLU A 8 58.49 40.14 40.83
N ARG A 9 57.68 39.10 41.15
CA ARG A 9 58.08 37.93 41.99
C ARG A 9 57.02 36.83 42.15
N SER A 10 57.52 35.62 42.40
CA SER A 10 56.81 34.33 42.50
C SER A 10 56.54 33.88 43.94
N ASN A 11 55.57 32.97 44.15
CA ASN A 11 55.82 31.66 44.78
C ASN A 11 54.65 30.66 44.64
N SER A 12 54.98 29.35 44.69
CA SER A 12 54.20 28.16 45.12
C SER A 12 52.66 28.12 44.98
N GLY A 13 52.01 27.08 44.43
CA GLY A 13 52.49 25.74 44.05
C GLY A 13 51.71 24.62 44.75
N SER A 14 50.95 23.83 43.99
CA SER A 14 50.49 22.48 44.33
C SER A 14 50.10 21.76 43.03
N GLU A 15 50.47 20.48 42.93
CA GLU A 15 50.41 19.66 41.71
C GLU A 15 49.04 18.96 41.53
N GLU A 16 49.00 17.98 40.62
CA GLU A 16 47.90 17.08 40.23
C GLU A 16 46.93 17.60 39.14
N GLU A 17 46.56 16.81 38.13
CA GLU A 17 47.25 15.69 37.45
C GLU A 17 46.57 15.53 36.05
N LEU A 18 47.23 14.81 35.14
CA LEU A 18 46.71 14.01 34.00
C LEU A 18 45.28 14.28 33.40
N SER A 19 45.00 14.09 32.10
CA SER A 19 45.74 14.01 30.84
C SER A 19 44.69 13.80 29.72
N SER A 20 45.06 14.02 28.45
CA SER A 20 44.46 13.32 27.28
C SER A 20 42.95 13.53 26.99
N LEU A 21 42.65 14.42 26.05
CA LEU A 21 41.36 14.44 25.33
C LEU A 21 41.31 13.31 24.27
N PRO A 22 40.29 12.42 24.27
CA PRO A 22 39.93 11.66 23.08
C PRO A 22 38.84 12.38 22.28
N SER A 23 38.97 12.35 20.95
CA SER A 23 37.92 12.78 20.01
C SER A 23 36.98 11.60 19.68
N GLY A 24 35.68 11.87 19.59
CA GLY A 24 34.63 10.85 19.41
C GLY A 24 33.73 10.75 20.64
N GLU A 25 32.45 10.41 20.53
CA GLU A 25 31.77 9.73 19.42
C GLU A 25 30.55 10.50 18.88
N LYS A 26 30.12 10.15 17.67
CA LYS A 26 28.84 10.60 17.12
C LYS A 26 27.72 10.07 18.00
N GLY A 27 26.75 10.92 18.37
CA GLY A 27 25.49 10.45 18.94
C GLY A 27 24.79 9.55 17.93
N GLY A 28 24.80 8.24 18.20
CA GLY A 28 24.08 7.29 17.36
C GLY A 28 22.58 7.56 17.43
N GLU A 29 21.98 7.86 16.28
CA GLU A 29 20.56 7.67 16.10
C GLU A 29 20.26 6.20 16.42
N ARG A 30 19.57 5.99 17.53
CA ARG A 30 19.02 4.68 17.87
C ARG A 30 17.85 4.44 16.94
N ASP A 31 18.15 3.87 15.77
CA ASP A 31 17.21 3.06 15.02
C ASP A 31 16.53 2.13 16.02
N ARG A 32 15.25 2.40 16.29
CA ARG A 32 14.47 1.53 17.16
C ARG A 32 14.14 0.31 16.32
N ASP A 33 14.74 -0.83 16.65
CA ASP A 33 14.43 -2.13 16.03
C ASP A 33 12.91 -2.34 16.04
N PHE A 34 12.28 -2.10 14.88
CA PHE A 34 10.84 -2.13 14.72
C PHE A 34 10.48 -3.44 14.02
N SER A 35 10.08 -4.45 14.80
CA SER A 35 9.67 -5.72 14.19
C SER A 35 8.48 -5.49 13.26
N SER A 36 8.56 -6.04 12.05
CA SER A 36 7.45 -6.09 11.08
C SER A 36 6.18 -6.69 11.70
N SER A 37 6.38 -7.59 12.66
CA SER A 37 5.35 -8.16 13.53
C SER A 37 4.53 -7.06 14.19
N SER A 38 5.14 -6.01 14.78
CA SER A 38 4.42 -4.94 15.47
C SER A 38 3.49 -4.17 14.53
N SER A 39 3.98 -3.75 13.36
CA SER A 39 3.18 -3.07 12.32
C SER A 39 2.05 -3.95 11.80
N SER A 40 2.36 -5.22 11.52
CA SER A 40 1.39 -6.25 11.11
C SER A 40 0.34 -6.48 12.20
N PHE A 41 0.72 -6.47 13.47
CA PHE A 41 -0.18 -6.59 14.62
C PHE A 41 -1.06 -5.35 14.82
N SER A 42 -0.60 -4.14 14.51
CA SER A 42 -1.47 -2.94 14.52
C SER A 42 -2.53 -3.04 13.43
N ILE A 43 -2.13 -3.30 12.18
CA ILE A 43 -3.05 -3.48 11.04
C ILE A 43 -4.03 -4.65 11.30
N LYS A 44 -3.58 -5.77 11.88
CA LYS A 44 -4.47 -6.89 12.26
C LYS A 44 -5.44 -6.54 13.39
N ARG A 45 -4.98 -5.84 14.44
CA ARG A 45 -5.79 -5.54 15.63
C ARG A 45 -6.85 -4.48 15.36
N GLU A 46 -6.52 -3.44 14.60
CA GLU A 46 -7.46 -2.35 14.29
C GLU A 46 -8.60 -2.81 13.36
N PHE A 47 -8.36 -3.80 12.50
CA PHE A 47 -9.32 -4.22 11.46
C PHE A 47 -10.00 -5.57 11.70
N ARG A 48 -9.70 -6.25 12.82
CA ARG A 48 -10.28 -7.55 13.20
C ARG A 48 -10.39 -8.50 12.00
N MET A 49 -9.22 -8.87 11.46
CA MET A 49 -9.09 -9.85 10.37
C MET A 49 -9.42 -11.26 10.89
N ASP A 50 -10.69 -11.52 11.20
CA ASP A 50 -11.20 -12.82 11.58
C ASP A 50 -11.07 -13.76 10.37
N GLY A 51 -10.25 -14.81 10.51
CA GLY A 51 -10.07 -15.80 9.43
C GLY A 51 -11.36 -16.59 9.21
N GLU A 52 -11.88 -16.55 7.99
CA GLU A 52 -13.11 -17.25 7.60
C GLU A 52 -12.93 -18.78 7.63
N ARG A 53 -13.09 -19.36 8.82
CA ARG A 53 -13.28 -20.80 8.98
C ARG A 53 -14.72 -21.14 8.60
N GLY A 54 -14.91 -21.52 7.34
CA GLY A 54 -16.21 -21.90 6.80
C GLY A 54 -16.95 -22.88 7.72
N ARG A 55 -18.20 -22.54 8.08
CA ARG A 55 -19.12 -23.48 8.73
C ARG A 55 -19.92 -24.18 7.65
N GLY A 56 -19.67 -25.48 7.46
CA GLY A 56 -20.63 -26.33 6.78
C GLY A 56 -21.94 -26.35 7.57
N GLY A 57 -23.06 -26.17 6.88
CA GLY A 57 -24.40 -26.32 7.42
C GLY A 57 -25.26 -27.03 6.39
N ASP A 58 -25.57 -28.31 6.64
CA ASP A 58 -26.42 -29.12 5.78
C ASP A 58 -27.86 -28.59 5.76
N LEU A 59 -28.38 -28.25 4.58
CA LEU A 59 -29.83 -28.19 4.34
C LEU A 59 -30.18 -28.64 2.92
N ALA A 60 -30.97 -29.73 2.86
CA ALA A 60 -31.89 -30.16 1.82
C ALA A 60 -31.44 -30.15 0.33
N VAL A 61 -31.30 -31.36 -0.23
CA VAL A 61 -31.20 -31.60 -1.68
C VAL A 61 -32.50 -31.22 -2.38
N GLY A 62 -32.43 -30.29 -3.33
CA GLY A 62 -33.44 -30.07 -4.37
C GLY A 62 -32.83 -30.34 -5.75
N GLU A 63 -33.44 -31.21 -6.54
CA GLU A 63 -32.91 -31.62 -7.85
C GLU A 63 -33.11 -30.54 -8.92
N GLY A 64 -32.02 -30.18 -9.61
CA GLY A 64 -32.04 -29.40 -10.85
C GLY A 64 -31.23 -28.09 -10.81
N GLY A 65 -30.08 -28.05 -11.51
CA GLY A 65 -29.39 -26.78 -11.83
C GLY A 65 -27.85 -26.81 -11.87
N TRP A 66 -27.18 -27.82 -11.31
CA TRP A 66 -25.74 -27.73 -10.95
C TRP A 66 -24.72 -27.65 -12.10
N TRP A 67 -25.14 -27.75 -13.36
CA TRP A 67 -24.22 -27.84 -14.51
C TRP A 67 -23.84 -26.48 -15.11
N SER A 68 -24.57 -25.40 -14.77
CA SER A 68 -24.29 -24.05 -15.29
C SER A 68 -23.29 -23.27 -14.41
N ASP A 69 -23.41 -23.40 -13.08
CA ASP A 69 -22.57 -22.64 -12.14
C ASP A 69 -21.10 -23.11 -12.19
N GLU A 70 -20.87 -24.43 -12.24
CA GLU A 70 -19.51 -25.01 -12.22
C GLU A 70 -18.69 -24.63 -13.48
N MET A 71 -19.34 -24.55 -14.65
CA MET A 71 -18.72 -24.10 -15.90
C MET A 71 -18.30 -22.63 -15.84
N SER A 72 -19.18 -21.74 -15.34
CA SER A 72 -18.88 -20.30 -15.23
C SER A 72 -17.69 -20.01 -14.31
N GLY A 73 -17.57 -20.76 -13.21
CA GLY A 73 -16.44 -20.68 -12.29
C GLY A 73 -15.11 -21.19 -12.86
N GLN A 74 -15.10 -21.92 -13.99
CA GLN A 74 -13.88 -22.34 -14.68
C GLN A 74 -13.44 -21.33 -15.76
N GLU A 75 -14.40 -20.66 -16.40
CA GLU A 75 -14.12 -19.59 -17.39
C GLU A 75 -13.57 -18.33 -16.71
N CYS A 76 -14.15 -17.92 -15.57
CA CYS A 76 -13.68 -16.75 -14.82
C CYS A 76 -12.20 -16.88 -14.39
N ARG A 77 -11.82 -18.04 -13.84
CA ARG A 77 -10.41 -18.33 -13.46
C ARG A 77 -9.45 -18.39 -14.65
N GLN A 78 -9.92 -18.75 -15.85
CA GLN A 78 -9.09 -18.68 -17.06
C GLN A 78 -8.86 -17.24 -17.51
N MET A 79 -9.91 -16.41 -17.48
CA MET A 79 -9.84 -14.98 -17.77
C MET A 79 -8.90 -14.24 -16.78
N GLU A 80 -9.06 -14.46 -15.47
CA GLU A 80 -8.13 -13.96 -14.44
C GLU A 80 -6.68 -14.31 -14.77
N THR A 81 -6.40 -15.59 -15.08
CA THR A 81 -5.03 -16.06 -15.33
C THR A 81 -4.41 -15.37 -16.57
N GLU A 82 -5.19 -15.14 -17.62
CA GLU A 82 -4.73 -14.44 -18.82
C GLU A 82 -4.46 -12.95 -18.56
N LEU A 83 -5.34 -12.28 -17.81
CA LEU A 83 -5.16 -10.88 -17.42
C LEU A 83 -3.92 -10.69 -16.53
N VAL A 84 -3.70 -11.62 -15.58
CA VAL A 84 -2.49 -11.65 -14.75
C VAL A 84 -1.22 -11.81 -15.60
N ARG A 85 -1.23 -12.71 -16.60
CA ARG A 85 -0.10 -12.91 -17.52
C ARG A 85 0.21 -11.67 -18.37
N ARG A 86 -0.82 -10.93 -18.78
CA ARG A 86 -0.69 -9.78 -19.68
C ARG A 86 -0.22 -8.51 -18.98
N HIS A 87 -0.80 -8.19 -17.82
CA HIS A 87 -0.60 -6.89 -17.16
C HIS A 87 0.13 -6.96 -15.81
N HIS A 88 0.22 -8.14 -15.18
CA HIS A 88 0.69 -8.28 -13.79
C HIS A 88 1.91 -9.20 -13.63
N ARG A 89 2.63 -9.53 -14.72
CA ARG A 89 3.85 -10.32 -14.67
C ARG A 89 5.04 -9.48 -14.20
N HIS A 90 5.48 -9.73 -12.97
CA HIS A 90 6.72 -9.15 -12.41
C HIS A 90 7.86 -10.17 -12.47
N GLU A 91 9.09 -9.68 -12.66
CA GLU A 91 10.32 -10.47 -12.60
C GLU A 91 11.19 -9.96 -11.43
N PRO A 92 10.85 -10.35 -10.18
CA PRO A 92 11.52 -9.83 -8.99
C PRO A 92 12.97 -10.29 -8.90
N ARG A 93 13.85 -9.36 -8.54
CA ARG A 93 15.26 -9.64 -8.21
C ARG A 93 15.39 -10.46 -6.91
N GLU A 94 16.59 -10.94 -6.64
CA GLU A 94 16.89 -11.70 -5.42
C GLU A 94 16.51 -10.94 -4.15
N ASN A 95 16.73 -9.62 -4.10
CA ASN A 95 16.37 -8.75 -2.98
C ASN A 95 14.94 -8.18 -3.04
N GLN A 96 14.07 -8.67 -3.94
CA GLN A 96 12.73 -8.15 -4.15
C GLN A 96 11.65 -9.20 -3.90
N CYS A 97 10.43 -8.73 -3.65
CA CYS A 97 9.24 -9.57 -3.57
C CYS A 97 8.07 -8.94 -4.34
N SER A 98 7.12 -9.80 -4.74
CA SER A 98 5.97 -9.44 -5.56
C SER A 98 4.81 -10.36 -5.23
N SER A 99 3.58 -9.85 -5.34
CA SER A 99 2.35 -10.64 -5.25
C SER A 99 1.26 -9.98 -6.10
N THR A 100 0.23 -10.75 -6.43
CA THR A 100 -0.92 -10.35 -7.23
C THR A 100 -2.21 -10.71 -6.49
N LEU A 101 -3.11 -9.76 -6.37
CA LEU A 101 -4.34 -9.86 -5.60
C LEU A 101 -5.55 -9.61 -6.51
N VAL A 102 -6.59 -10.40 -6.31
CA VAL A 102 -7.83 -10.36 -7.10
C VAL A 102 -9.01 -10.00 -6.20
N LYS A 103 -9.94 -9.19 -6.70
CA LYS A 103 -11.17 -8.83 -6.01
C LYS A 103 -12.31 -8.65 -7.02
N HIS A 104 -13.31 -9.54 -6.95
CA HIS A 104 -14.60 -9.37 -7.61
C HIS A 104 -15.44 -8.35 -6.83
N ILE A 105 -16.16 -7.49 -7.55
CA ILE A 105 -16.97 -6.39 -7.01
C ILE A 105 -18.33 -6.37 -7.70
N LYS A 106 -19.43 -6.36 -6.94
CA LYS A 106 -20.80 -6.33 -7.46
C LYS A 106 -21.24 -4.91 -7.86
N ALA A 107 -20.44 -4.25 -8.69
CA ALA A 107 -20.69 -2.94 -9.25
C ALA A 107 -20.20 -2.86 -10.71
N PRO A 108 -20.82 -2.03 -11.58
CA PRO A 108 -20.36 -1.82 -12.94
C PRO A 108 -18.94 -1.21 -13.05
N VAL A 109 -18.21 -1.64 -14.08
CA VAL A 109 -16.79 -1.28 -14.34
C VAL A 109 -16.53 0.22 -14.32
N HIS A 110 -17.44 1.04 -14.86
CA HIS A 110 -17.28 2.49 -14.91
C HIS A 110 -17.31 3.16 -13.53
N LEU A 111 -18.08 2.63 -12.56
CA LEU A 111 -18.11 3.14 -11.19
C LEU A 111 -16.78 2.81 -10.49
N VAL A 112 -16.34 1.55 -10.57
CA VAL A 112 -15.08 1.11 -9.97
C VAL A 112 -13.89 1.85 -10.57
N TRP A 113 -13.83 1.96 -11.90
CA TRP A 113 -12.76 2.68 -12.59
C TRP A 113 -12.74 4.17 -12.21
N SER A 114 -13.89 4.83 -12.06
CA SER A 114 -13.96 6.24 -11.62
C SER A 114 -13.27 6.49 -10.27
N LEU A 115 -13.30 5.51 -9.36
CA LEU A 115 -12.63 5.56 -8.06
C LEU A 115 -11.14 5.26 -8.19
N VAL A 116 -10.78 4.22 -8.95
CA VAL A 116 -9.38 3.79 -9.14
C VAL A 116 -8.56 4.85 -9.88
N ARG A 117 -9.08 5.41 -10.98
CA ARG A 117 -8.42 6.43 -11.81
C ARG A 117 -8.23 7.79 -11.13
N SER A 118 -8.93 8.04 -10.02
CA SER A 118 -8.86 9.32 -9.26
C SER A 118 -7.53 9.41 -8.50
N PHE A 119 -6.43 9.66 -9.21
CA PHE A 119 -5.07 9.71 -8.64
C PHE A 119 -4.91 10.83 -7.60
N ASP A 120 -5.72 11.89 -7.65
CA ASP A 120 -5.79 12.95 -6.65
C ASP A 120 -6.58 12.59 -5.38
N GLN A 121 -7.46 11.59 -5.45
CA GLN A 121 -8.42 11.29 -4.38
C GLN A 121 -8.36 9.82 -3.90
N PRO A 122 -7.16 9.27 -3.58
CA PRO A 122 -7.04 7.90 -3.07
C PRO A 122 -7.86 7.65 -1.80
N GLN A 123 -8.10 8.67 -0.97
CA GLN A 123 -8.95 8.58 0.24
C GLN A 123 -10.39 8.14 -0.03
N LYS A 124 -10.88 8.19 -1.29
CA LYS A 124 -12.19 7.63 -1.67
C LYS A 124 -12.30 6.13 -1.39
N TYR A 125 -11.19 5.38 -1.48
CA TYR A 125 -11.18 3.92 -1.27
C TYR A 125 -9.95 3.37 -0.52
N LYS A 126 -8.89 4.14 -0.32
CA LYS A 126 -7.72 3.74 0.48
C LYS A 126 -7.92 4.20 1.94
N PRO A 127 -8.38 3.34 2.87
CA PRO A 127 -8.91 3.77 4.16
C PRO A 127 -7.86 4.38 5.10
N PHE A 128 -6.57 4.18 4.81
CA PHE A 128 -5.44 4.70 5.59
C PHE A 128 -5.02 6.12 5.21
N VAL A 129 -5.50 6.66 4.09
CA VAL A 129 -5.17 8.03 3.67
C VAL A 129 -5.97 9.02 4.51
N SER A 130 -5.28 10.03 5.06
CA SER A 130 -5.87 11.17 5.76
C SER A 130 -5.97 12.40 4.85
N ARG A 131 -4.99 12.60 3.96
CA ARG A 131 -4.92 13.71 2.99
C ARG A 131 -4.12 13.30 1.76
N CYS A 132 -4.49 13.85 0.61
CA CYS A 132 -3.69 13.77 -0.61
C CYS A 132 -3.52 15.18 -1.20
N VAL A 133 -2.35 15.48 -1.76
CA VAL A 133 -2.05 16.71 -2.49
C VAL A 133 -1.33 16.34 -3.77
N VAL A 134 -1.78 16.82 -4.92
CA VAL A 134 -1.13 16.57 -6.22
C VAL A 134 -0.33 17.78 -6.67
N GLN A 135 0.78 17.52 -7.35
CA GLN A 135 1.57 18.45 -8.12
C GLN A 135 1.45 18.07 -9.61
N GLY A 136 0.90 18.97 -10.43
CA GLY A 136 0.63 18.74 -11.85
C GLY A 136 -0.84 18.42 -12.17
N ASP A 137 -1.12 18.26 -13.46
CA ASP A 137 -2.48 18.25 -14.04
C ASP A 137 -3.11 16.85 -14.20
N LEU A 138 -2.71 15.89 -13.35
CA LEU A 138 -3.16 14.48 -13.35
C LEU A 138 -2.78 13.64 -14.57
N GLU A 139 -1.82 14.11 -15.37
CA GLU A 139 -1.20 13.37 -16.46
C GLU A 139 -0.12 12.38 -15.97
N ILE A 140 0.33 11.46 -16.83
CA ILE A 140 1.44 10.55 -16.54
C ILE A 140 2.69 11.36 -16.16
N GLY A 141 3.35 10.97 -15.07
CA GLY A 141 4.45 11.71 -14.45
C GLY A 141 4.02 12.62 -13.29
N SER A 142 2.72 12.91 -13.13
CA SER A 142 2.19 13.66 -11.97
C SER A 142 2.57 13.00 -10.65
N VAL A 143 2.86 13.83 -9.64
CA VAL A 143 3.31 13.37 -8.32
C VAL A 143 2.30 13.80 -7.27
N ARG A 144 1.97 12.90 -6.34
CA ARG A 144 1.12 13.18 -5.19
C ARG A 144 1.86 12.93 -3.87
N GLU A 145 1.61 13.78 -2.89
CA GLU A 145 1.95 13.58 -1.49
C GLU A 145 0.73 13.01 -0.77
N VAL A 146 0.86 11.82 -0.21
CA VAL A 146 -0.17 11.11 0.54
C VAL A 146 0.23 11.11 2.01
N ASN A 147 -0.60 11.71 2.85
CA ASN A 147 -0.48 11.59 4.29
C ASN A 147 -1.38 10.45 4.76
N VAL A 148 -0.86 9.60 5.63
CA VAL A 148 -1.65 8.52 6.23
C VAL A 148 -2.24 8.94 7.58
N LYS A 149 -3.08 8.08 8.17
CA LYS A 149 -3.68 8.30 9.49
C LYS A 149 -2.66 8.04 10.61
N SER A 150 -2.81 8.79 11.71
CA SER A 150 -1.99 8.65 12.92
C SER A 150 -2.12 7.25 13.53
N GLY A 151 -1.02 6.72 14.08
CA GLY A 151 -0.96 5.38 14.68
C GLY A 151 -0.34 4.32 13.77
N LEU A 152 -0.14 4.63 12.49
CA LEU A 152 0.69 3.85 11.58
C LEU A 152 2.19 4.22 11.74
N PRO A 153 3.13 3.32 11.38
CA PRO A 153 4.58 3.59 11.50
C PRO A 153 5.11 4.65 10.54
N ALA A 154 4.45 4.82 9.40
CA ALA A 154 4.73 5.85 8.40
C ALA A 154 3.72 7.01 8.55
N THR A 155 4.08 8.18 8.07
CA THR A 155 3.23 9.37 8.04
C THR A 155 3.01 9.90 6.62
N THR A 156 3.95 9.67 5.70
CA THR A 156 3.95 10.25 4.34
C THR A 156 4.45 9.27 3.26
N SER A 157 3.88 9.40 2.07
CA SER A 157 4.26 8.68 0.85
C SER A 157 4.24 9.67 -0.33
N THR A 158 5.32 9.72 -1.12
CA THR A 158 5.42 10.53 -2.33
C THR A 158 5.32 9.62 -3.53
N GLU A 159 4.24 9.73 -4.30
CA GLU A 159 3.82 8.74 -5.27
C GLU A 159 3.72 9.35 -6.66
N ARG A 160 4.22 8.65 -7.68
CA ARG A 160 4.17 9.09 -9.09
C ARG A 160 3.21 8.21 -9.89
N LEU A 161 2.40 8.84 -10.74
CA LEU A 161 1.60 8.17 -11.76
C LEU A 161 2.52 7.77 -12.94
N GLU A 162 2.61 6.48 -13.23
CA GLU A 162 3.52 5.92 -14.25
C GLU A 162 2.75 5.42 -15.49
N LEU A 163 1.49 5.04 -15.32
CA LEU A 163 0.60 4.58 -16.37
C LEU A 163 -0.85 4.95 -16.02
N LEU A 164 -1.59 5.46 -17.00
CA LEU A 164 -3.03 5.65 -16.93
C LEU A 164 -3.61 5.40 -18.32
N ASP A 165 -4.35 4.31 -18.48
CA ASP A 165 -5.10 3.99 -19.69
C ASP A 165 -6.60 3.89 -19.35
N ASP A 166 -7.39 4.83 -19.87
CA ASP A 166 -8.84 4.87 -19.66
C ASP A 166 -9.63 3.89 -20.55
N ASN A 167 -9.02 3.33 -21.60
CA ASN A 167 -9.67 2.38 -22.50
C ASN A 167 -9.48 0.93 -22.01
N GLU A 168 -8.27 0.60 -21.54
CA GLU A 168 -7.96 -0.71 -20.93
C GLU A 168 -8.17 -0.72 -19.40
N HIS A 169 -8.55 0.42 -18.81
CA HIS A 169 -8.72 0.64 -17.36
C HIS A 169 -7.51 0.20 -16.52
N ILE A 170 -6.33 0.70 -16.90
CA ILE A 170 -5.05 0.38 -16.25
C ILE A 170 -4.50 1.61 -15.54
N LEU A 171 -4.17 1.46 -14.25
CA LEU A 171 -3.39 2.46 -13.52
C LEU A 171 -2.10 1.81 -12.98
N GLY A 172 -0.97 2.43 -13.27
CA GLY A 172 0.34 2.08 -12.73
C GLY A 172 0.94 3.23 -11.95
N MET A 173 1.51 2.96 -10.78
CA MET A 173 2.15 3.97 -9.94
C MET A 173 3.40 3.43 -9.27
N LYS A 174 4.29 4.34 -8.86
CA LYS A 174 5.47 4.04 -8.05
C LYS A 174 5.56 4.94 -6.84
N ILE A 175 6.14 4.44 -5.76
CA ILE A 175 6.55 5.29 -4.66
C ILE A 175 7.98 5.80 -4.93
N VAL A 176 8.14 7.13 -4.94
CA VAL A 176 9.40 7.83 -5.22
C VAL A 176 9.99 8.53 -3.99
N GLY A 177 9.27 8.56 -2.86
CA GLY A 177 9.69 9.13 -1.59
C GLY A 177 8.70 8.84 -0.46
N GLY A 178 8.99 9.28 0.75
CA GLY A 178 8.18 9.02 1.96
C GLY A 178 9.04 8.55 3.13
N ASP A 179 8.40 8.32 4.29
CA ASP A 179 9.06 7.91 5.55
C ASP A 179 8.95 6.40 5.84
N HIS A 180 8.48 5.61 4.88
CA HIS A 180 8.40 4.15 4.97
C HIS A 180 9.58 3.42 4.31
N ARG A 181 9.73 2.13 4.63
CA ARG A 181 10.83 1.29 4.13
C ARG A 181 10.58 0.64 2.75
N LEU A 182 9.41 0.88 2.13
CA LEU A 182 9.00 0.30 0.83
C LEU A 182 9.73 0.94 -0.37
N ARG A 183 11.04 0.67 -0.50
CA ARG A 183 11.87 1.18 -1.60
C ARG A 183 11.52 0.51 -2.92
N ASN A 184 11.60 1.27 -4.01
CA ASN A 184 11.30 0.83 -5.37
C ASN A 184 9.92 0.16 -5.52
N TYR A 185 8.96 0.52 -4.67
CA TYR A 185 7.58 0.02 -4.78
C TYR A 185 6.96 0.49 -6.11
N SER A 186 6.43 -0.46 -6.86
CA SER A 186 5.61 -0.26 -8.05
C SER A 186 4.33 -1.06 -7.90
N SER A 187 3.17 -0.45 -8.16
CA SER A 187 1.88 -1.17 -8.25
C SER A 187 1.26 -0.97 -9.65
N VAL A 188 0.58 -2.00 -10.14
CA VAL A 188 -0.28 -1.97 -11.31
C VAL A 188 -1.64 -2.52 -10.90
N ILE A 189 -2.69 -1.73 -11.11
CA ILE A 189 -4.09 -2.13 -10.91
C ILE A 189 -4.82 -2.08 -12.26
N THR A 190 -5.58 -3.14 -12.56
CA THR A 190 -6.43 -3.24 -13.75
C THR A 190 -7.86 -3.58 -13.38
N VAL A 191 -8.83 -3.12 -14.17
CA VAL A 191 -10.25 -3.14 -13.83
C VAL A 191 -11.09 -3.64 -15.02
N HIS A 192 -11.59 -4.87 -14.93
CA HIS A 192 -12.22 -5.58 -16.05
C HIS A 192 -13.71 -5.80 -15.81
N PRO A 193 -14.57 -5.70 -16.84
CA PRO A 193 -15.97 -6.09 -16.72
C PRO A 193 -16.10 -7.61 -16.55
N GLU A 194 -16.99 -8.04 -15.65
CA GLU A 194 -17.39 -9.44 -15.50
C GLU A 194 -18.91 -9.54 -15.25
N ILE A 195 -19.45 -10.75 -15.17
CA ILE A 195 -20.85 -11.00 -14.79
C ILE A 195 -20.86 -11.77 -13.47
N ILE A 196 -21.51 -11.21 -12.46
CA ILE A 196 -21.66 -11.81 -11.12
C ILE A 196 -23.15 -11.96 -10.84
N ASP A 197 -23.61 -13.17 -10.50
CA ASP A 197 -25.03 -13.48 -10.24
C ASP A 197 -25.99 -12.99 -11.35
N GLY A 198 -25.54 -13.05 -12.61
CA GLY A 198 -26.30 -12.57 -13.78
C GLY A 198 -26.36 -11.04 -13.94
N ARG A 199 -25.61 -10.27 -13.14
CA ARG A 199 -25.56 -8.79 -13.19
C ARG A 199 -24.16 -8.29 -13.61
N PRO A 200 -24.04 -7.07 -14.15
CA PRO A 200 -22.74 -6.43 -14.40
C PRO A 200 -21.92 -6.28 -13.11
N GLY A 201 -20.76 -6.91 -13.07
CA GLY A 201 -19.77 -6.81 -12.01
C GLY A 201 -18.42 -6.34 -12.53
N THR A 202 -17.43 -6.30 -11.64
CA THR A 202 -16.07 -5.88 -11.96
C THR A 202 -15.01 -6.72 -11.27
N LEU A 203 -14.12 -7.28 -12.10
CA LEU A 203 -12.91 -7.97 -11.69
C LEU A 203 -11.77 -6.97 -11.55
N VAL A 204 -11.32 -6.73 -10.33
CA VAL A 204 -10.14 -5.89 -10.04
C VAL A 204 -8.93 -6.76 -9.73
N ILE A 205 -7.81 -6.47 -10.38
CA ILE A 205 -6.53 -7.14 -10.14
C ILE A 205 -5.50 -6.06 -9.77
N GLU A 206 -4.87 -6.15 -8.61
CA GLU A 206 -3.75 -5.28 -8.21
C GLU A 206 -2.52 -6.15 -7.92
N SER A 207 -1.38 -5.83 -8.54
CA SER A 207 -0.10 -6.49 -8.26
C SER A 207 1.01 -5.49 -8.00
N PHE A 208 2.01 -5.90 -7.23
CA PHE A 208 3.13 -5.05 -6.86
C PHE A 208 4.49 -5.71 -7.03
N LEU A 209 5.53 -4.89 -7.09
CA LEU A 209 6.93 -5.25 -6.92
C LEU A 209 7.55 -4.28 -5.90
N VAL A 210 8.36 -4.77 -4.97
CA VAL A 210 9.02 -3.94 -3.95
C VAL A 210 10.36 -4.54 -3.51
N ASP A 211 11.30 -3.71 -3.09
CA ASP A 211 12.51 -4.17 -2.40
C ASP A 211 12.19 -4.69 -0.99
N VAL A 212 12.85 -5.78 -0.59
CA VAL A 212 12.84 -6.29 0.79
C VAL A 212 13.76 -5.40 1.63
N PRO A 213 13.27 -4.76 2.71
CA PRO A 213 14.13 -3.98 3.60
C PRO A 213 15.13 -4.86 4.37
N ASP A 214 16.31 -4.30 4.68
CA ASP A 214 17.32 -5.00 5.49
C ASP A 214 16.73 -5.50 6.82
N GLY A 215 17.02 -6.75 7.18
CA GLY A 215 16.47 -7.39 8.39
C GLY A 215 15.01 -7.88 8.27
N ASN A 216 14.37 -7.78 7.10
CA ASN A 216 13.10 -8.44 6.82
C ASN A 216 13.25 -9.62 5.85
N THR A 217 12.29 -10.54 5.90
CA THR A 217 12.16 -11.60 4.89
C THR A 217 11.25 -11.15 3.73
N LYS A 218 11.32 -11.88 2.60
CA LYS A 218 10.36 -11.72 1.50
C LYS A 218 8.92 -11.89 1.97
N ASP A 219 8.66 -12.93 2.74
CA ASP A 219 7.32 -13.29 3.20
C ASP A 219 6.73 -12.23 4.15
N GLU A 220 7.52 -11.67 5.06
CA GLU A 220 7.08 -10.57 5.91
C GLU A 220 6.73 -9.31 5.11
N THR A 221 7.56 -8.99 4.12
CA THR A 221 7.39 -7.80 3.28
C THR A 221 6.17 -7.95 2.37
N CYS A 222 6.03 -9.11 1.69
CA CYS A 222 4.83 -9.45 0.93
C CYS A 222 3.58 -9.42 1.82
N TYR A 223 3.61 -10.07 2.99
CA TYR A 223 2.47 -10.11 3.91
C TYR A 223 1.99 -8.71 4.30
N PHE A 224 2.92 -7.81 4.63
CA PHE A 224 2.62 -6.44 5.00
C PHE A 224 1.96 -5.65 3.84
N VAL A 225 2.53 -5.73 2.64
CA VAL A 225 2.00 -5.04 1.46
C VAL A 225 0.66 -5.63 1.03
N GLU A 226 0.52 -6.95 1.01
CA GLU A 226 -0.74 -7.63 0.73
C GLU A 226 -1.84 -7.20 1.70
N ALA A 227 -1.53 -7.04 3.00
CA ALA A 227 -2.52 -6.59 3.98
C ALA A 227 -3.03 -5.17 3.65
N LEU A 228 -2.15 -4.26 3.24
CA LEU A 228 -2.54 -2.91 2.81
C LEU A 228 -3.42 -2.95 1.54
N ILE A 229 -3.03 -3.74 0.53
CA ILE A 229 -3.81 -3.88 -0.71
C ILE A 229 -5.16 -4.54 -0.44
N LYS A 230 -5.22 -5.60 0.39
CA LYS A 230 -6.49 -6.25 0.80
C LYS A 230 -7.45 -5.27 1.48
N CYS A 231 -6.95 -4.37 2.33
CA CYS A 231 -7.76 -3.30 2.92
C CYS A 231 -8.28 -2.31 1.88
N ASN A 232 -7.43 -1.88 0.92
CA ASN A 232 -7.82 -0.98 -0.16
C ASN A 232 -8.89 -1.62 -1.07
N LEU A 233 -8.67 -2.86 -1.52
CA LEU A 233 -9.60 -3.58 -2.40
C LEU A 233 -10.92 -3.94 -1.71
N LYS A 234 -10.90 -4.23 -0.40
CA LYS A 234 -12.14 -4.37 0.39
C LYS A 234 -12.91 -3.07 0.43
N SER A 235 -12.27 -1.96 0.81
CA SER A 235 -12.93 -0.65 0.86
C SER A 235 -13.38 -0.15 -0.51
N LEU A 236 -12.67 -0.49 -1.60
CA LEU A 236 -13.10 -0.23 -2.98
C LEU A 236 -14.40 -0.95 -3.31
N ALA A 237 -14.50 -2.25 -2.97
CA ALA A 237 -15.72 -3.02 -3.16
C ALA A 237 -16.87 -2.44 -2.34
N ASP A 238 -16.67 -2.26 -1.03
CA ASP A 238 -17.67 -1.73 -0.11
C ASP A 238 -18.21 -0.36 -0.56
N VAL A 239 -17.35 0.53 -1.09
CA VAL A 239 -17.76 1.84 -1.64
C VAL A 239 -18.50 1.69 -2.97
N SER A 240 -17.98 0.89 -3.91
CA SER A 240 -18.54 0.76 -5.25
C SER A 240 -19.92 0.09 -5.24
N GLU A 241 -20.11 -0.94 -4.42
CA GLU A 241 -21.38 -1.67 -4.29
C GLU A 241 -22.47 -0.78 -3.66
N ARG A 242 -22.12 0.08 -2.71
CA ARG A 242 -23.05 1.10 -2.18
C ARG A 242 -23.45 2.13 -3.22
N LEU A 243 -22.52 2.59 -4.06
CA LEU A 243 -22.82 3.53 -5.15
C LEU A 243 -23.73 2.90 -6.21
N ALA A 244 -23.49 1.62 -6.57
CA ALA A 244 -24.35 0.88 -7.49
C ALA A 244 -25.80 0.78 -6.96
N ALA A 245 -25.97 0.36 -5.69
CA ALA A 245 -27.30 0.23 -5.08
C ALA A 245 -28.06 1.56 -4.98
N GLN A 246 -27.37 2.70 -4.83
CA GLN A 246 -27.97 4.03 -4.83
C GLN A 246 -28.47 4.44 -6.23
N ASN A 247 -27.68 4.17 -7.28
CA ASN A 247 -28.06 4.45 -8.65
C ASN A 247 -29.25 3.60 -9.11
N ASP A 248 -29.29 2.32 -8.73
CA ASP A 248 -30.44 1.42 -9.00
C ASP A 248 -31.74 1.96 -8.37
N THR A 249 -31.65 2.62 -7.21
CA THR A 249 -32.82 3.20 -6.53
C THR A 249 -33.31 4.48 -7.23
N GLN A 250 -32.40 5.33 -7.70
CA GLN A 250 -32.73 6.60 -8.38
C GLN A 250 -33.29 6.41 -9.81
N ALA A 251 -33.14 5.22 -10.40
CA ALA A 251 -33.65 4.90 -11.73
C ALA A 251 -35.12 4.41 -11.74
N ILE A 252 -35.77 4.36 -10.58
CA ILE A 252 -37.11 3.79 -10.38
C ILE A 252 -38.16 4.88 -10.01
N ASP A 253 -37.71 6.07 -9.59
CA ASP A 253 -38.54 7.26 -9.29
C ASP A 253 -38.65 8.23 -10.49
#